data_AF-A0A2V7ZQL2-F1
#
_entry.id   AF-A0A2V7ZQL2-F1
#
_cell.length_a   1.000
_cell.length_b   1.000
_cell.length_c   1.000
_cell.angle_alpha   90.00
_cell.angle_beta   90.00
_cell.angle_gamma   90.00
#
_symmetry.space_group_name_H-M   'P 1'
#
loop_
_entity.id
_entity.type
_entity.pdbx_description
1 polymer ?
#
loop_
_entity_poly.entity_id
_entity_poly.type
_entity_poly.pdbx_seq_one_letter_code
_entity_poly.pdbx_strand_id
1 'polypeptide(L)'
;MTTGELIAPHGGALVNRFLDDHARARALEDASRLPSIQLTAVQHSDLLCIATGVFSPLTGFVRRADYESIVERMRLADGTIWTLPVTLAVSSDRARQIGPGANVALLDPAGSIVATMNVTETFAYDKRREAGRVYRTEDSAHPGVARLYEQGDVLVA
;
A
#
# COMPACT_ATOMS: atom_id res chain seq x y z
N MET A 1 34.60 -0.86 0.69
CA MET A 1 33.71 -0.01 1.50
C MET A 1 33.34 -0.82 2.73
N THR A 2 33.86 -0.45 3.90
CA THR A 2 33.51 -1.08 5.17
C THR A 2 32.07 -0.71 5.51
N THR A 3 31.28 -1.70 5.91
CA THR A 3 29.82 -1.68 6.13
C THR A 3 29.35 -0.77 7.27
N GLY A 4 30.16 0.23 7.68
CA GLY A 4 29.97 1.03 8.90
C GLY A 4 29.58 2.50 8.72
N GLU A 5 29.33 2.98 7.50
CA GLU A 5 29.10 4.42 7.24
C GLU A 5 27.81 4.74 6.44
N LEU A 6 26.82 3.85 6.43
CA LEU A 6 25.51 4.17 5.87
C LEU A 6 24.53 4.55 6.99
N ILE A 7 23.70 5.57 6.75
CA ILE A 7 22.61 5.90 7.65
C ILE A 7 21.67 4.70 7.79
N ALA A 8 21.14 4.49 8.99
CA ALA A 8 20.15 3.43 9.21
C ALA A 8 18.88 3.72 8.37
N PRO A 9 18.25 2.70 7.80
CA PRO A 9 16.92 2.83 7.21
C PRO A 9 15.91 3.37 8.24
N HIS A 10 14.88 4.06 7.76
CA HIS A 10 13.81 4.55 8.62
C HIS A 10 13.11 3.37 9.32
N GLY A 11 12.88 3.49 10.63
CA GLY A 11 12.42 2.37 11.47
C GLY A 11 13.51 1.35 11.85
N GLY A 12 14.77 1.58 11.48
CA GLY A 12 15.94 0.81 11.94
C GLY A 12 16.35 -0.37 11.06
N ALA A 13 15.50 -0.83 10.16
CA ALA A 13 15.80 -1.95 9.25
C ALA A 13 15.20 -1.73 7.86
N LEU A 14 15.93 -2.16 6.83
CA LEU A 14 15.43 -2.12 5.45
C LEU A 14 14.44 -3.26 5.24
N VAL A 15 13.24 -2.94 4.82
CA VAL A 15 12.25 -3.93 4.40
C VAL A 15 12.57 -4.40 2.98
N ASN A 16 12.71 -5.70 2.77
CA ASN A 16 12.79 -6.30 1.43
C ASN A 16 11.69 -7.36 1.30
N ARG A 17 10.80 -7.19 0.31
CA ARG A 17 9.65 -8.10 0.08
C ARG A 17 9.80 -8.94 -1.19
N PHE A 18 10.96 -8.92 -1.84
CA PHE A 18 11.22 -9.81 -2.97
C PHE A 18 11.35 -11.26 -2.49
N LEU A 19 10.77 -12.16 -3.26
CA LEU A 19 11.03 -13.59 -3.13
C LEU A 19 12.38 -13.91 -3.76
N ASP A 20 13.07 -14.90 -3.20
CA ASP A 20 14.19 -15.52 -3.92
C ASP A 20 13.71 -16.26 -5.18
N ASP A 21 14.64 -16.53 -6.09
CA ASP A 21 14.34 -17.16 -7.38
C ASP A 21 13.70 -18.54 -7.24
N HIS A 22 14.05 -19.29 -6.19
CA HIS A 22 13.53 -20.64 -5.96
C HIS A 22 12.07 -20.62 -5.50
N ALA A 23 11.68 -19.63 -4.69
CA ALA A 23 10.30 -19.43 -4.25
C ALA A 23 9.43 -18.80 -5.35
N ARG A 24 10.01 -17.98 -6.23
CA ARG A 24 9.27 -17.18 -7.23
C ARG A 24 8.44 -18.02 -8.20
N ALA A 25 8.98 -19.10 -8.76
CA ALA A 25 8.27 -19.90 -9.76
C ALA A 25 6.98 -20.51 -9.19
N ARG A 26 7.06 -21.11 -8.00
CA ARG A 26 5.89 -21.66 -7.29
C ARG A 26 4.91 -20.56 -6.90
N ALA A 27 5.40 -19.43 -6.39
CA ALA A 27 4.55 -18.31 -6.02
C ALA A 27 3.76 -17.75 -7.21
N LEU A 28 4.37 -17.66 -8.40
CA LEU A 28 3.67 -17.25 -9.63
C LEU A 28 2.60 -18.25 -10.05
N GLU A 29 2.90 -19.55 -9.99
CA GLU A 29 1.94 -20.60 -10.29
C GLU A 29 0.74 -20.54 -9.32
N ASP A 30 1.00 -20.40 -8.02
CA ASP A 30 -0.04 -20.25 -7.00
C ASP A 30 -0.87 -18.97 -7.20
N ALA A 31 -0.20 -17.85 -7.47
CA ALA A 31 -0.82 -16.56 -7.70
C ALA A 31 -1.76 -16.55 -8.90
N SER A 32 -1.46 -17.34 -9.95
CA SER A 32 -2.31 -17.44 -11.14
C SER A 32 -3.73 -17.96 -10.86
N ARG A 33 -3.92 -18.63 -9.71
CA ARG A 33 -5.21 -19.17 -9.26
C ARG A 33 -5.92 -18.28 -8.25
N LEU A 34 -5.29 -17.19 -7.82
CA LEU A 34 -5.88 -16.26 -6.85
C LEU A 34 -6.80 -15.24 -7.53
N PRO A 35 -7.82 -14.73 -6.82
CA PRO A 35 -8.47 -13.49 -7.24
C PRO A 35 -7.43 -12.37 -7.36
N SER A 36 -7.57 -11.51 -8.37
CA SER A 36 -6.52 -10.54 -8.72
C SER A 36 -6.97 -9.08 -8.59
N ILE A 37 -6.13 -8.17 -8.12
CA ILE A 37 -6.39 -6.73 -8.17
C ILE A 37 -5.48 -6.14 -9.23
N GLN A 38 -6.05 -5.54 -10.27
CA GLN A 38 -5.27 -4.75 -11.21
C GLN A 38 -4.95 -3.39 -10.58
N LEU A 39 -3.67 -3.11 -10.43
CA LEU A 39 -3.17 -1.90 -9.83
C LEU A 39 -3.24 -0.73 -10.82
N THR A 40 -3.55 0.45 -10.30
CA THR A 40 -3.25 1.69 -11.02
C THR A 40 -1.74 1.90 -11.11
N ALA A 41 -1.28 2.79 -11.99
CA ALA A 41 0.14 3.14 -12.08
C ALA A 41 0.72 3.65 -10.76
N VAL A 42 -0.07 4.40 -9.97
CA VAL A 42 0.34 4.91 -8.65
C VAL A 42 0.47 3.78 -7.65
N GLN A 43 -0.54 2.91 -7.54
CA GLN A 43 -0.50 1.78 -6.61
C GLN A 43 0.60 0.77 -6.95
N HIS A 44 0.90 0.59 -8.23
CA HIS A 44 2.04 -0.22 -8.68
C HIS A 44 3.37 0.42 -8.26
N SER A 45 3.51 1.75 -8.40
CA SER A 45 4.68 2.47 -7.89
C SER A 45 4.83 2.33 -6.38
N ASP A 46 3.74 2.47 -5.63
CA ASP A 46 3.74 2.32 -4.16
C ASP A 46 4.12 0.89 -3.75
N LEU A 47 3.60 -0.12 -4.45
CA LEU A 47 3.98 -1.51 -4.25
C LEU A 47 5.48 -1.72 -4.44
N LEU A 48 6.08 -1.14 -5.48
CA LEU A 48 7.53 -1.22 -5.71
C LEU A 48 8.32 -0.52 -4.59
N CYS A 49 7.87 0.64 -4.12
CA CYS A 49 8.49 1.34 -3.00
C CYS A 49 8.44 0.52 -1.69
N ILE A 50 7.32 -0.17 -1.43
CA ILE A 50 7.21 -1.11 -0.31
C ILE A 50 8.17 -2.29 -0.52
N ALA A 51 8.15 -2.90 -1.70
CA ALA A 51 8.89 -4.13 -1.97
C ALA A 51 10.41 -3.96 -1.91
N THR A 52 10.90 -2.81 -2.38
CA THR A 52 12.33 -2.44 -2.40
C THR A 52 12.80 -1.80 -1.10
N GLY A 53 11.91 -1.49 -0.16
CA GLY A 53 12.25 -0.89 1.12
C GLY A 53 12.41 0.63 1.11
N VAL A 54 12.12 1.30 -0.01
CA VAL A 54 12.03 2.77 -0.08
C VAL A 54 11.04 3.29 0.96
N PHE A 55 9.97 2.54 1.22
CA PHE A 55 8.99 2.87 2.25
C PHE A 55 9.19 2.16 3.59
N SER A 56 10.41 1.72 3.92
CA SER A 56 10.70 1.21 5.27
C SER A 56 10.24 2.24 6.33
N PRO A 57 9.52 1.83 7.39
CA PRO A 57 9.33 0.45 7.85
C PRO A 57 8.09 -0.29 7.31
N LEU A 58 7.37 0.27 6.32
CA LEU A 58 6.15 -0.38 5.80
C LEU A 58 6.48 -1.74 5.18
N THR A 59 5.68 -2.75 5.52
CA THR A 59 5.78 -4.14 5.01
C THR A 59 4.65 -4.52 4.05
N GLY A 60 3.72 -3.61 3.84
CA GLY A 60 2.52 -3.71 3.01
C GLY A 60 1.79 -2.36 2.97
N PHE A 61 0.63 -2.32 2.32
CA PHE A 61 -0.26 -1.17 2.39
C PHE A 61 -0.75 -0.98 3.83
N VAL A 62 -0.97 0.28 4.22
CA VAL A 62 -1.28 0.60 5.62
C VAL A 62 -2.66 0.08 6.03
N ARG A 63 -2.70 -0.50 7.23
CA ARG A 63 -3.91 -0.97 7.91
C ARG A 63 -4.69 0.19 8.51
N ARG A 64 -5.93 -0.04 8.95
CA ARG A 64 -6.81 1.02 9.49
C ARG A 64 -6.16 1.79 10.65
N ALA A 65 -5.51 1.09 11.56
CA ALA A 65 -4.87 1.73 12.71
C ALA A 65 -3.75 2.70 12.28
N ASP A 66 -2.92 2.31 11.31
CA ASP A 66 -1.87 3.15 10.77
C ASP A 66 -2.46 4.29 9.93
N TYR A 67 -3.43 4.00 9.07
CA TYR A 67 -4.15 4.99 8.27
C TYR A 67 -4.71 6.12 9.16
N GLU A 68 -5.50 5.78 10.19
CA GLU A 68 -6.11 6.77 11.08
C GLU A 68 -5.05 7.58 11.84
N SER A 69 -3.98 6.91 12.27
CA SER A 69 -2.87 7.56 12.97
C SER A 69 -2.10 8.52 12.05
N ILE A 70 -1.89 8.16 10.78
CA ILE A 70 -1.21 9.01 9.81
C ILE A 70 -2.06 10.25 9.53
N VAL A 71 -3.36 10.06 9.24
CA VAL A 71 -4.29 11.15 8.94
C VAL A 71 -4.38 12.15 10.10
N GLU A 72 -4.43 11.68 11.36
CA GLU A 72 -4.58 12.59 12.50
C GLU A 72 -3.26 13.14 13.06
N ARG A 73 -2.18 12.35 12.99
CA ARG A 73 -0.96 12.59 13.78
C ARG A 73 0.33 12.54 12.97
N MET A 74 0.25 12.27 11.66
CA MET A 74 1.41 12.11 10.77
C MET A 74 2.42 11.08 11.31
N ARG A 75 1.90 10.00 11.88
CA ARG A 75 2.67 8.89 12.44
C ARG A 75 1.95 7.57 12.19
N LEU A 76 2.71 6.49 12.05
CA LEU A 76 2.19 5.13 12.17
C LEU A 76 1.61 4.92 13.58
N ALA A 77 0.83 3.85 13.77
CA ALA A 77 0.18 3.56 15.04
C ALA A 77 1.18 3.34 16.18
N ASP A 78 2.38 2.85 15.86
CA ASP A 78 3.50 2.67 16.80
C ASP A 78 4.24 3.99 17.15
N GLY A 79 3.87 5.10 16.53
CA GLY A 79 4.46 6.42 16.75
C GLY A 79 5.58 6.79 15.78
N THR A 80 6.01 5.90 14.88
CA THR A 80 7.00 6.19 13.84
C THR A 80 6.51 7.31 12.92
N ILE A 81 7.36 8.28 12.59
CA ILE A 81 6.99 9.42 11.74
C ILE A 81 6.63 8.90 10.34
N TRP A 82 5.43 9.27 9.85
CA TRP A 82 4.95 8.92 8.52
C TRP A 82 3.78 9.82 8.12
N THR A 83 3.92 10.60 7.05
CA THR A 83 3.04 11.75 6.78
C THR A 83 1.98 11.50 5.71
N LEU A 84 2.11 10.43 4.90
CA LEU A 84 1.21 10.13 3.78
C LEU A 84 0.73 8.68 3.84
N PRO A 85 -0.59 8.42 3.87
CA PRO A 85 -1.09 7.05 3.81
C PRO A 85 -0.67 6.36 2.50
N VAL A 86 -0.12 5.15 2.59
CA VAL A 86 0.22 4.31 1.43
C VAL A 86 -0.81 3.18 1.35
N THR A 87 -1.83 3.36 0.51
CA THR A 87 -3.07 2.57 0.57
C THR A 87 -3.42 1.91 -0.75
N LEU A 88 -4.01 0.70 -0.71
CA LEU A 88 -4.60 0.06 -1.88
C LEU A 88 -6.11 0.31 -1.92
N ALA A 89 -6.52 1.39 -2.59
CA ALA A 89 -7.93 1.72 -2.80
C ALA A 89 -8.55 0.95 -3.99
N VAL A 90 -9.72 0.35 -3.77
CA VAL A 90 -10.52 -0.34 -4.79
C VAL A 90 -11.98 0.10 -4.72
N SER A 91 -12.77 -0.19 -5.76
CA SER A 91 -14.21 0.08 -5.74
C SER A 91 -14.90 -0.80 -4.68
N SER A 92 -16.03 -0.31 -4.14
CA SER A 92 -16.86 -1.07 -3.19
C SER A 92 -17.28 -2.44 -3.72
N ASP A 93 -17.54 -2.55 -5.03
CA ASP A 93 -17.86 -3.83 -5.68
C ASP A 93 -16.69 -4.79 -5.66
N ARG A 94 -15.48 -4.29 -5.93
CA ARG A 94 -14.27 -5.12 -5.90
C ARG A 94 -13.94 -5.55 -4.48
N ALA A 95 -14.06 -4.65 -3.50
CA ALA A 95 -13.85 -4.99 -2.10
C ALA A 95 -14.83 -6.08 -1.61
N ARG A 96 -16.10 -6.06 -2.04
CA ARG A 96 -17.06 -7.12 -1.69
C ARG A 96 -16.69 -8.50 -2.25
N GLN A 97 -15.96 -8.55 -3.37
CA GLN A 97 -15.46 -9.80 -3.95
C GLN A 97 -14.18 -10.28 -3.25
N ILE A 98 -13.51 -9.41 -2.50
CA ILE A 98 -12.24 -9.65 -1.81
C ILE A 98 -12.51 -9.61 -0.30
N GLY A 99 -12.91 -10.75 0.25
CA GLY A 99 -13.18 -10.86 1.68
C GLY A 99 -11.90 -10.80 2.53
N PRO A 100 -11.99 -10.44 3.82
CA PRO A 100 -10.88 -10.55 4.75
C PRO A 100 -10.41 -12.01 4.87
N GLY A 101 -9.10 -12.21 5.04
CA GLY A 101 -8.44 -13.51 5.04
C GLY A 101 -8.11 -14.06 3.64
N ALA A 102 -8.50 -13.37 2.57
CA ALA A 102 -8.17 -13.78 1.20
C ALA A 102 -6.69 -13.53 0.87
N ASN A 103 -6.10 -14.40 0.06
CA ASN A 103 -4.88 -14.08 -0.67
C ASN A 103 -5.26 -13.61 -2.06
N VAL A 104 -4.70 -12.48 -2.48
CA VAL A 104 -4.93 -11.89 -3.80
C VAL A 104 -3.63 -11.78 -4.58
N ALA A 105 -3.70 -11.97 -5.89
CA ALA A 105 -2.63 -11.56 -6.80
C ALA A 105 -2.75 -10.06 -7.09
N LEU A 106 -1.65 -9.34 -7.17
CA LEU A 106 -1.61 -7.96 -7.63
C LEU A 106 -1.05 -7.94 -9.04
N LEU A 107 -1.81 -7.36 -9.97
CA LEU A 107 -1.42 -7.21 -11.37
C LEU A 107 -0.91 -5.79 -11.61
N ASP A 108 0.17 -5.65 -12.37
CA ASP A 108 0.60 -4.35 -12.87
C ASP A 108 -0.43 -3.77 -13.87
N PRO A 109 -0.26 -2.51 -14.31
CA PRO A 109 -1.15 -1.92 -15.30
C PRO A 109 -1.20 -2.65 -16.65
N ALA A 110 -0.20 -3.47 -16.97
CA ALA A 110 -0.15 -4.29 -18.19
C ALA A 110 -0.81 -5.67 -18.01
N GLY A 111 -1.26 -6.01 -16.80
CA GLY A 111 -1.93 -7.26 -16.46
C GLY A 111 -1.01 -8.39 -15.98
N SER A 112 0.28 -8.13 -15.75
CA SER A 112 1.23 -9.13 -15.25
C SER A 112 1.17 -9.26 -13.74
N ILE A 113 1.23 -10.50 -13.21
CA ILE A 113 1.31 -10.73 -11.76
C ILE A 113 2.67 -10.22 -11.25
N VAL A 114 2.63 -9.27 -10.32
CA VAL A 114 3.84 -8.65 -9.73
C VAL A 114 3.99 -8.90 -8.24
N ALA A 115 2.90 -9.22 -7.52
CA ALA A 115 2.95 -9.58 -6.11
C ALA A 115 1.74 -10.43 -5.69
N THR A 116 1.82 -10.98 -4.49
CA THR A 116 0.68 -11.53 -3.77
C THR A 116 0.50 -10.77 -2.46
N MET A 117 -0.73 -10.56 -2.03
CA MET A 117 -1.06 -9.89 -0.78
C MET A 117 -2.04 -10.73 0.03
N ASN A 118 -1.77 -10.88 1.33
CA ASN A 118 -2.73 -11.40 2.28
C ASN A 118 -3.59 -10.24 2.78
N VAL A 119 -4.89 -10.29 2.49
CA VAL A 119 -5.86 -9.29 2.93
C VAL A 119 -6.24 -9.58 4.37
N THR A 120 -5.86 -8.69 5.26
CA THR A 120 -6.17 -8.74 6.69
C THR A 120 -7.41 -7.93 7.05
N GLU A 121 -7.67 -6.83 6.34
CA GLU A 121 -8.86 -6.01 6.52
C GLU A 121 -9.26 -5.23 5.27
N THR A 122 -10.53 -4.84 5.24
CA THR A 122 -11.05 -3.87 4.27
C THR A 122 -11.85 -2.80 5.01
N PHE A 123 -11.71 -1.55 4.58
CA PHE A 123 -12.39 -0.44 5.26
C PHE A 123 -12.67 0.75 4.35
N ALA A 124 -13.83 1.37 4.56
CA ALA A 124 -14.15 2.67 3.99
C ALA A 124 -13.38 3.77 4.75
N TYR A 125 -13.15 4.88 4.07
CA TYR A 125 -12.38 6.01 4.57
C TYR A 125 -12.99 7.33 4.08
N ASP A 126 -12.77 8.40 4.84
CA ASP A 126 -13.26 9.74 4.49
C ASP A 126 -12.17 10.50 3.73
N LYS A 127 -12.27 10.48 2.40
CA LYS A 127 -11.37 11.17 1.49
C LYS A 127 -11.31 12.69 1.75
N ARG A 128 -12.42 13.33 2.15
CA ARG A 128 -12.41 14.78 2.44
C ARG A 128 -11.65 15.08 3.72
N ARG A 129 -11.87 14.26 4.76
CA ARG A 129 -11.10 14.35 6.01
C ARG A 129 -9.62 14.15 5.74
N GLU A 130 -9.24 13.14 4.98
CA GLU A 130 -7.85 12.92 4.59
C GLU A 130 -7.30 14.12 3.81
N ALA A 131 -8.03 14.65 2.84
CA ALA A 131 -7.62 15.83 2.09
C ALA A 131 -7.31 17.03 2.99
N GLY A 132 -8.26 17.40 3.86
CA GLY A 132 -8.09 18.52 4.78
C GLY A 132 -6.95 18.32 5.78
N ARG A 133 -6.72 17.08 6.24
CA ARG A 133 -5.69 16.79 7.25
C ARG A 133 -4.29 16.63 6.67
N VAL A 134 -4.18 15.91 5.56
CA VAL A 134 -2.91 15.51 4.94
C VAL A 134 -2.43 16.57 3.93
N TYR A 135 -3.30 16.98 3.02
CA TYR A 135 -2.96 17.97 1.99
C TYR A 135 -3.23 19.42 2.42
N ARG A 136 -3.84 19.63 3.60
CA ARG A 136 -4.16 20.95 4.17
C ARG A 136 -5.13 21.77 3.30
N THR A 137 -5.84 21.10 2.40
CA THR A 137 -6.86 21.68 1.52
C THR A 137 -7.80 20.57 1.05
N GLU A 138 -9.06 20.91 0.80
CA GLU A 138 -10.04 20.02 0.14
C GLU A 138 -10.24 20.36 -1.35
N ASP A 139 -9.49 21.34 -1.86
CA ASP A 139 -9.59 21.82 -3.24
C ASP A 139 -9.10 20.77 -4.24
N SER A 140 -10.00 20.34 -5.13
CA SER A 140 -9.70 19.39 -6.21
C SER A 140 -8.71 19.92 -7.25
N ALA A 141 -8.40 21.23 -7.27
CA ALA A 141 -7.30 21.76 -8.07
C ALA A 141 -5.93 21.34 -7.55
N HIS A 142 -5.81 20.96 -6.26
CA HIS A 142 -4.58 20.42 -5.71
C HIS A 142 -4.33 19.00 -6.25
N PRO A 143 -3.18 18.71 -6.91
CA PRO A 143 -2.96 17.43 -7.57
C PRO A 143 -3.00 16.20 -6.64
N GLY A 144 -2.66 16.36 -5.37
CA GLY A 144 -2.80 15.28 -4.37
C GLY A 144 -4.25 14.99 -4.01
N VAL A 145 -5.07 16.04 -3.90
CA VAL A 145 -6.50 15.92 -3.55
C VAL A 145 -7.30 15.37 -4.72
N ALA A 146 -7.01 15.84 -5.94
CA ALA A 146 -7.61 15.31 -7.17
C ALA A 146 -7.45 13.79 -7.25
N ARG A 147 -6.20 13.31 -7.09
CA ARG A 147 -5.89 11.87 -7.12
C ARG A 147 -6.60 11.11 -5.99
N LEU A 148 -6.62 11.64 -4.78
CA LEU A 148 -7.32 11.03 -3.64
C LEU A 148 -8.83 10.87 -3.91
N TYR A 149 -9.46 11.86 -4.53
CA TYR A 149 -10.89 11.81 -4.86
C TYR A 149 -11.20 10.83 -5.99
N GLU A 150 -10.27 10.61 -6.92
CA GLU A 150 -10.38 9.62 -8.00
C GLU A 150 -10.19 8.16 -7.54
N GLN A 151 -9.64 7.92 -6.35
CA GLN A 151 -9.43 6.57 -5.82
C GLN A 151 -10.74 5.81 -5.59
N GLY A 152 -10.65 4.50 -5.39
CA GLY A 152 -11.78 3.70 -4.91
C GLY A 152 -12.27 4.10 -3.51
N ASP A 153 -13.42 3.62 -3.08
CA ASP A 153 -14.04 4.02 -1.81
C ASP A 153 -13.68 3.11 -0.63
N VAL A 154 -12.98 2.00 -0.90
CA VAL A 154 -12.59 1.02 0.09
C VAL A 154 -11.09 0.74 0.00
N LEU A 155 -10.40 0.81 1.13
CA LEU A 155 -9.01 0.41 1.27
C LEU A 155 -8.91 -1.07 1.61
N VAL A 156 -7.93 -1.75 1.03
CA VAL A 156 -7.63 -3.17 1.25
C VAL A 156 -6.21 -3.27 1.80
N ALA A 157 -6.04 -3.95 2.94
CA ALA A 157 -4.76 -4.11 3.63
C ALA A 157 -4.61 -5.50 4.24
#